data_AF-A0A952J096-F1
#
_entry.id   AF-A0A952J096-F1
#
_cell.length_a   1.000
_cell.length_b   1.000
_cell.length_c   1.000
_cell.angle_alpha   90.00
_cell.angle_beta   90.00
_cell.angle_gamma   90.00
#
_symmetry.space_group_name_H-M   'P 1'
#
loop_
_entity.id
_entity.type
_entity.pdbx_description
1 polymer ?
#
loop_
_entity_poly.entity_id
_entity_poly.type
_entity_poly.pdbx_seq_one_letter_code
_entity_poly.pdbx_strand_id
1 'polypeptide(L)'
;MDRITPEQYDQLITDQGLLVQSALHSYFLKRAERNELKIEVQDVNSINSILVKSGIDKSTIDGWSSMELCELLGVDAIVTGVFTSDKPMSDGAAFALMAGLGVYSATNVGSCSIRIHNGETGDLLWKYDRTLAQTAGSTTQTVVNSIMRKASKQLHTSLSNS
;
A
#
# COMPACT_ATOMS: atom_id res chain seq x y z
N MET A 1 -21.09 5.09 -25.03
CA MET A 1 -19.92 4.55 -24.32
C MET A 1 -20.12 4.92 -22.87
N ASP A 2 -20.55 3.98 -22.04
CA ASP A 2 -20.76 4.23 -20.62
C ASP A 2 -19.40 4.45 -19.98
N ARG A 3 -19.07 5.72 -19.72
CA ARG A 3 -17.85 6.11 -19.02
C ARG A 3 -18.09 5.89 -17.53
N ILE A 4 -17.08 5.38 -16.82
CA ILE A 4 -17.10 5.26 -15.35
C ILE A 4 -17.46 6.62 -14.76
N THR A 5 -18.44 6.68 -13.85
CA THR A 5 -18.78 7.95 -13.19
C THR A 5 -17.67 8.36 -12.22
N PRO A 6 -17.53 9.66 -11.88
CA PRO A 6 -16.56 10.09 -10.89
C PRO A 6 -16.65 9.33 -9.56
N GLU A 7 -17.86 9.02 -9.10
CA GLU A 7 -18.11 8.27 -7.87
C GLU A 7 -17.65 6.81 -7.99
N GLN A 8 -17.92 6.16 -9.13
CA GLN A 8 -17.44 4.79 -9.38
C GLN A 8 -15.91 4.73 -9.45
N TYR A 9 -15.29 5.76 -10.03
CA TYR A 9 -13.83 5.86 -10.09
C TYR A 9 -13.20 6.08 -8.71
N ASP A 10 -13.82 6.93 -7.89
CA ASP A 10 -13.38 7.20 -6.53
C ASP A 10 -13.52 5.98 -5.60
N GLN A 11 -14.61 5.22 -5.77
CA GLN A 11 -14.78 3.94 -5.07
C GLN A 11 -13.69 2.94 -5.48
N LEU A 12 -13.37 2.85 -6.78
CA LEU A 12 -12.31 1.97 -7.27
C LEU A 12 -10.94 2.28 -6.65
N ILE A 13 -10.58 3.56 -6.55
CA ILE A 13 -9.34 3.99 -5.91
C ILE A 13 -9.33 3.60 -4.42
N THR A 14 -10.46 3.82 -3.74
CA THR A 14 -10.60 3.50 -2.31
C THR A 14 -10.46 2.00 -2.06
N ASP A 15 -11.16 1.17 -2.84
CA ASP A 15 -11.10 -0.28 -2.76
C ASP A 15 -9.69 -0.80 -3.05
N GLN A 16 -9.02 -0.23 -4.06
CA GLN A 16 -7.65 -0.59 -4.39
C GLN A 16 -6.67 -0.22 -3.26
N GLY A 17 -6.87 0.91 -2.59
CA GLY A 17 -6.10 1.29 -1.40
C GLY A 17 -6.22 0.26 -0.27
N LEU A 18 -7.44 -0.19 0.03
CA LEU A 18 -7.70 -1.22 1.04
C LEU A 18 -7.07 -2.57 0.68
N LEU A 19 -7.09 -2.94 -0.60
CA LEU A 19 -6.42 -4.15 -1.09
C LEU A 19 -4.90 -4.05 -0.94
N VAL A 20 -4.30 -2.88 -1.19
CA VAL A 20 -2.86 -2.66 -0.97
C VAL A 20 -2.50 -2.79 0.50
N GLN A 21 -3.26 -2.17 1.40
CA GLN A 21 -3.06 -2.30 2.85
C GLN A 21 -3.15 -3.77 3.30
N SER A 22 -4.19 -4.47 2.84
CA SER A 22 -4.40 -5.90 3.15
C SER A 22 -3.28 -6.78 2.62
N ALA A 23 -2.78 -6.48 1.42
CA ALA A 23 -1.67 -7.20 0.82
C ALA A 23 -0.35 -6.99 1.55
N LEU A 24 -0.09 -5.74 2.01
CA LEU A 24 1.06 -5.40 2.84
C LEU A 24 1.00 -6.11 4.19
N HIS A 25 -0.14 -6.04 4.89
CA HIS A 25 -0.34 -6.73 6.16
C HIS A 25 -0.11 -8.25 6.00
N SER A 26 -0.73 -8.87 5.00
CA SER A 26 -0.55 -10.29 4.69
C SER A 26 0.90 -10.66 4.41
N TYR A 27 1.66 -9.75 3.77
CA TYR A 27 3.07 -9.96 3.46
C TYR A 27 3.93 -9.98 4.73
N PHE A 28 3.74 -8.99 5.61
CA PHE A 28 4.48 -8.92 6.86
C PHE A 28 4.12 -10.05 7.81
N LEU A 29 2.83 -10.38 7.94
CA LEU A 29 2.37 -11.49 8.78
C LEU A 29 3.02 -12.81 8.38
N LYS A 30 3.00 -13.15 7.09
CA LYS A 30 3.67 -14.37 6.57
C LYS A 30 5.16 -14.42 6.88
N ARG A 31 5.82 -13.28 7.00
CA ARG A 31 7.24 -13.20 7.36
C ARG A 31 7.50 -13.27 8.85
N ALA A 32 6.64 -12.66 9.66
CA ALA A 32 6.66 -12.79 11.10
C ALA A 32 6.44 -14.26 11.51
N GLU A 33 5.45 -14.95 10.91
CA GLU A 33 5.19 -16.38 11.12
C GLU A 33 6.40 -17.27 10.78
N ARG A 34 7.20 -16.88 9.77
CA ARG A 34 8.43 -17.59 9.39
C ARG A 34 9.64 -17.20 10.22
N ASN A 35 9.47 -16.34 11.22
CA ASN A 35 10.54 -15.77 12.05
C ASN A 35 11.61 -15.03 11.23
N GLU A 36 11.26 -14.55 10.04
CA GLU A 36 12.15 -13.77 9.15
C GLU A 36 12.18 -12.29 9.55
N LEU A 37 11.12 -11.81 10.22
CA LEU A 37 10.99 -10.45 10.74
C LEU A 37 10.46 -10.51 12.17
N LYS A 38 11.16 -9.82 13.09
CA LYS A 38 10.70 -9.64 14.48
C LYS A 38 9.93 -8.33 14.59
N ILE A 39 8.77 -8.28 13.94
CA ILE A 39 7.87 -7.13 13.97
C ILE A 39 6.48 -7.61 14.33
N GLU A 40 5.76 -6.79 15.08
CA GLU A 40 4.32 -6.92 15.26
C GLU A 40 3.65 -5.91 14.33
N VAL A 41 2.64 -6.35 13.57
CA VAL A 41 1.91 -5.48 12.65
C VAL A 41 0.48 -5.37 13.13
N GLN A 42 0.02 -4.14 13.29
CA GLN A 42 -1.35 -3.85 13.68
C GLN A 42 -2.32 -4.26 12.58
N ASP A 43 -3.50 -4.78 12.96
CA ASP A 43 -4.54 -5.18 12.02
C ASP A 43 -5.09 -3.98 11.24
N VAL A 44 -5.33 -4.18 9.94
CA VAL A 44 -5.81 -3.16 9.01
C VAL A 44 -7.17 -2.60 9.44
N ASN A 45 -8.08 -3.44 9.96
CA ASN A 45 -9.38 -2.96 10.42
C ASN A 45 -9.26 -2.08 11.67
N SER A 46 -8.32 -2.42 12.55
CA SER A 46 -8.05 -1.65 13.77
C SER A 46 -7.49 -0.26 13.41
N ILE A 47 -6.51 -0.20 12.51
CA ILE A 47 -5.96 1.06 11.97
C ILE A 47 -7.10 1.91 11.39
N ASN A 48 -7.87 1.36 10.44
CA ASN A 48 -8.94 2.10 9.77
C ASN A 48 -10.02 2.57 10.76
N SER A 49 -10.36 1.76 11.76
CA SER A 49 -11.31 2.15 12.82
C SER A 49 -10.80 3.33 13.65
N ILE A 50 -9.52 3.33 14.03
CA ILE A 50 -8.90 4.42 14.78
C ILE A 50 -8.87 5.71 13.92
N LEU A 51 -8.45 5.60 12.66
CA LEU A 51 -8.40 6.74 11.74
C LEU A 51 -9.78 7.38 11.56
N VAL A 52 -10.81 6.58 11.25
CA VAL A 52 -12.18 7.06 11.07
C VAL A 52 -12.73 7.71 12.34
N LYS A 53 -12.51 7.10 13.51
CA LYS A 53 -12.94 7.68 14.81
C LYS A 53 -12.26 9.01 15.12
N SER A 54 -11.08 9.25 14.56
CA SER A 54 -10.30 10.46 14.73
C SER A 54 -10.57 11.51 13.66
N GLY A 55 -11.54 11.25 12.78
CA GLY A 55 -11.87 12.14 11.66
C GLY A 55 -10.82 12.15 10.55
N ILE A 56 -9.96 11.13 10.49
CA ILE A 56 -8.95 10.98 9.45
C ILE A 56 -9.50 10.11 8.33
N ASP A 57 -9.55 10.69 7.13
CA ASP A 57 -9.89 10.00 5.89
C ASP A 57 -8.83 10.24 4.81
N LYS A 58 -9.09 9.72 3.60
CA LYS A 58 -8.19 9.84 2.44
C LYS A 58 -7.83 11.28 2.05
N SER A 59 -8.70 12.24 2.35
CA SER A 59 -8.52 13.65 2.00
C SER A 59 -7.78 14.43 3.07
N THR A 60 -7.83 13.96 4.33
CA THR A 60 -7.22 14.65 5.46
C THR A 60 -5.88 14.05 5.87
N ILE A 61 -5.60 12.79 5.55
CA ILE A 61 -4.42 12.05 6.04
C ILE A 61 -3.09 12.74 5.67
N ASP A 62 -3.01 13.42 4.52
CA ASP A 62 -1.82 14.15 4.09
C ASP A 62 -1.49 15.36 4.97
N GLY A 63 -2.45 15.83 5.78
CA GLY A 63 -2.25 16.91 6.74
C GLY A 63 -1.63 16.46 8.07
N TRP A 64 -1.47 15.15 8.29
CA TRP A 64 -0.93 14.60 9.53
C TRP A 64 0.54 14.21 9.38
N SER A 65 1.34 14.53 10.40
CA SER A 65 2.73 14.07 10.47
C SER A 65 2.79 12.58 10.81
N SER A 66 3.90 11.93 10.44
CA SER A 66 4.13 10.53 10.81
C SER A 66 4.17 10.33 12.33
N MET A 67 4.63 11.32 13.09
CA MET A 67 4.65 11.29 14.56
C MET A 67 3.24 11.28 15.15
N GLU A 68 2.37 12.20 14.71
CA GLU A 68 0.98 12.26 15.17
C GLU A 68 0.21 10.99 14.80
N LEU A 69 0.45 10.43 13.61
CA LEU A 69 -0.15 9.16 13.21
C LEU A 69 0.34 7.99 14.07
N CYS A 70 1.64 7.94 14.40
CA CYS A 70 2.18 6.91 15.29
C CYS A 70 1.61 7.01 16.71
N GLU A 71 1.53 8.22 17.27
CA GLU A 71 0.94 8.47 18.59
C GLU A 71 -0.53 8.06 18.62
N LEU A 72 -1.30 8.42 17.58
CA LEU A 72 -2.70 8.07 17.47
C LEU A 72 -2.93 6.56 17.36
N LEU A 73 -2.10 5.87 16.56
CA LEU A 73 -2.22 4.44 16.32
C LEU A 73 -1.57 3.59 17.44
N GLY A 74 -0.76 4.21 18.30
CA GLY A 74 -0.03 3.55 19.38
C GLY A 74 1.10 2.65 18.87
N VAL A 75 1.81 3.08 17.82
CA VAL A 75 2.87 2.29 17.16
C VAL A 75 4.24 2.99 17.25
N ASP A 76 5.31 2.19 17.21
CA ASP A 76 6.70 2.65 17.25
C ASP A 76 7.21 3.14 15.89
N ALA A 77 6.62 2.66 14.80
CA ALA A 77 6.93 3.08 13.45
C ALA A 77 5.71 2.94 12.54
N ILE A 78 5.64 3.79 11.51
CA ILE A 78 4.58 3.75 10.50
C ILE A 78 5.16 3.50 9.11
N VAL A 79 4.51 2.59 8.38
CA VAL A 79 4.76 2.35 6.96
C VAL A 79 3.77 3.18 6.16
N THR A 80 4.28 4.13 5.38
CA THR A 80 3.48 4.94 4.46
C THR A 80 3.91 4.67 3.03
N GLY A 81 3.02 4.93 2.08
CA GLY A 81 3.37 4.74 0.68
C GLY A 81 2.34 5.26 -0.28
N VAL A 82 2.79 5.45 -1.52
CA VAL A 82 1.96 5.84 -2.64
C VAL A 82 2.18 4.83 -3.75
N PHE A 83 1.07 4.28 -4.24
CA PHE A 83 1.06 3.40 -5.39
C PHE A 83 0.33 4.09 -6.54
N THR A 84 1.01 4.25 -7.67
CA THR A 84 0.42 4.79 -8.89
C THR A 84 0.43 3.74 -9.98
N SER A 85 -0.60 3.74 -10.80
CA SER A 85 -0.81 2.73 -11.83
C SER A 85 -1.65 3.33 -12.94
N ASP A 86 -1.25 3.09 -14.20
CA ASP A 86 -2.00 3.57 -15.36
C ASP A 86 -3.34 2.85 -15.52
N LYS A 87 -3.47 1.67 -14.91
CA LYS A 87 -4.70 0.87 -14.92
C LYS A 87 -5.01 0.27 -13.54
N PRO A 88 -6.28 -0.01 -13.24
CA PRO A 88 -6.65 -0.81 -12.09
C PRO A 88 -6.02 -2.21 -12.14
N MET A 89 -5.76 -2.79 -10.97
CA MET A 89 -5.27 -4.17 -10.82
C MET A 89 -6.42 -5.17 -10.94
N SER A 90 -6.09 -6.44 -11.17
CA SER A 90 -7.08 -7.48 -11.48
C SER A 90 -7.83 -8.03 -10.26
N ASP A 91 -8.35 -7.18 -9.40
CA ASP A 91 -9.04 -7.57 -8.16
C ASP A 91 -10.56 -7.50 -8.32
N GLY A 92 -11.10 -8.37 -9.17
CA GLY A 92 -12.55 -8.54 -9.36
C GLY A 92 -13.21 -7.34 -10.04
N ALA A 93 -13.84 -6.47 -9.25
CA ALA A 93 -14.67 -5.34 -9.73
C ALA A 93 -13.91 -4.40 -10.68
N ALA A 94 -12.65 -4.10 -10.34
CA ALA A 94 -11.74 -3.30 -11.16
C ALA A 94 -11.50 -3.89 -12.56
N PHE A 95 -11.29 -5.21 -12.65
CA PHE A 95 -11.08 -5.89 -13.93
C PHE A 95 -12.39 -6.00 -14.74
N ALA A 96 -13.50 -6.31 -14.08
CA ALA A 96 -14.81 -6.44 -14.74
C ALA A 96 -15.24 -5.13 -15.42
N LEU A 97 -15.02 -3.99 -14.75
CA LEU A 97 -15.29 -2.67 -15.32
C LEU A 97 -14.38 -2.38 -16.53
N MET A 98 -13.08 -2.65 -16.42
CA MET A 98 -12.14 -2.43 -17.54
C MET A 98 -12.43 -3.34 -18.75
N ALA A 99 -12.79 -4.60 -18.49
CA ALA A 99 -13.19 -5.55 -19.52
C ALA A 99 -14.48 -5.11 -20.24
N GLY A 100 -15.46 -4.58 -19.50
CA GLY A 100 -16.69 -4.01 -20.06
C GLY A 100 -16.46 -2.81 -20.98
N LEU A 101 -15.35 -2.09 -20.83
CA LEU A 101 -14.95 -0.94 -21.66
C LEU A 101 -14.09 -1.32 -22.87
N GLY A 102 -13.77 -2.61 -23.06
CA GLY A 102 -12.94 -3.08 -24.16
C GLY A 102 -11.45 -2.70 -24.05
N VAL A 103 -10.99 -2.29 -22.86
CA VAL A 103 -9.60 -1.89 -22.64
C VAL A 103 -8.77 -3.12 -22.30
N TYR A 104 -8.20 -3.75 -23.33
CA TYR A 104 -7.29 -4.90 -23.20
C TYR A 104 -5.88 -4.46 -23.56
N SER A 105 -5.05 -4.17 -22.56
CA SER A 105 -3.66 -3.83 -22.80
C SER A 105 -2.77 -4.67 -21.90
N ALA A 106 -1.79 -5.33 -22.53
CA ALA A 106 -0.98 -6.41 -21.94
C ALA A 106 0.04 -5.95 -20.89
N THR A 107 0.27 -4.63 -20.77
CA THR A 107 1.27 -4.07 -19.87
C THR A 107 0.69 -2.87 -19.13
N ASN A 108 0.95 -2.82 -17.83
CA ASN A 108 0.60 -1.70 -16.97
C ASN A 108 1.91 -1.18 -16.38
N VAL A 109 2.16 0.13 -16.48
CA VAL A 109 3.30 0.75 -15.82
C VAL A 109 2.77 1.44 -14.58
N GLY A 110 3.45 1.22 -13.46
CA GLY A 110 3.13 1.88 -12.21
C GLY A 110 4.38 2.31 -11.48
N SER A 111 4.21 3.14 -10.46
CA SER A 111 5.30 3.47 -9.54
C SER A 111 4.85 3.21 -8.12
N CYS A 112 5.80 2.85 -7.28
CA CYS A 112 5.57 2.62 -5.87
C CYS A 112 6.63 3.36 -5.06
N SER A 113 6.16 4.09 -4.07
CA SER A 113 6.97 4.70 -3.02
C SER A 113 6.55 4.10 -1.70
N ILE A 114 7.50 3.56 -0.93
CA ILE A 114 7.29 3.03 0.42
C ILE A 114 8.29 3.72 1.33
N ARG A 115 7.81 4.20 2.48
CA ARG A 115 8.61 4.89 3.50
C ARG A 115 8.30 4.32 4.87
N ILE A 116 9.32 4.24 5.70
CA ILE A 116 9.21 3.86 7.10
C ILE A 116 9.70 5.04 7.93
N HIS A 117 8.85 5.54 8.81
CA HIS A 117 9.18 6.63 9.73
C HIS A 117 9.21 6.12 11.17
N ASN A 118 10.12 6.67 11.97
CA ASN A 118 10.15 6.49 13.42
C ASN A 118 8.98 7.25 14.06
N GLY A 119 8.26 6.61 14.98
CA GLY A 119 7.10 7.20 15.65
C GLY A 119 7.42 8.20 16.76
N GLU A 120 8.59 8.10 17.38
CA GLU A 120 9.04 9.02 18.44
C GLU A 120 9.65 10.29 17.86
N THR A 121 10.49 10.18 16.83
CA THR A 121 11.21 11.33 16.25
C THR A 121 10.59 11.86 14.96
N GLY A 122 9.78 11.07 14.27
CA GLY A 122 9.28 11.38 12.93
C GLY A 122 10.31 11.17 11.82
N ASP A 123 11.53 10.70 12.15
CA ASP A 123 12.61 10.55 11.18
C ASP A 123 12.31 9.49 10.13
N LEU A 124 12.69 9.76 8.88
CA LEU A 124 12.68 8.77 7.82
C LEU A 124 13.79 7.73 8.05
N LEU A 125 13.39 6.54 8.52
CA LEU A 125 14.31 5.42 8.74
C LEU A 125 14.71 4.76 7.42
N TRP A 126 13.77 4.65 6.49
CA TRP A 126 14.00 3.96 5.23
C TRP A 126 13.01 4.36 4.14
N LYS A 127 13.46 4.35 2.89
CA LYS A 127 12.61 4.56 1.72
C LYS A 127 12.93 3.62 0.56
N TYR A 128 11.92 3.38 -0.26
CA TYR A 128 12.01 2.62 -1.49
C TYR A 128 11.12 3.23 -2.56
N ASP A 129 11.74 3.73 -3.61
CA ASP A 129 11.08 4.28 -4.78
C ASP A 129 11.43 3.43 -6.00
N ARG A 130 10.41 2.92 -6.70
CA ARG A 130 10.60 2.16 -7.95
C ARG A 130 9.45 2.33 -8.93
N THR A 131 9.82 2.47 -10.19
CA THR A 131 8.92 2.21 -11.33
C THR A 131 8.89 0.73 -11.65
N LEU A 132 7.71 0.22 -11.95
CA LEU A 132 7.43 -1.20 -12.16
C LEU A 132 6.65 -1.37 -13.45
N ALA A 133 7.16 -2.23 -14.32
CA ALA A 133 6.34 -2.85 -15.35
C ALA A 133 5.55 -3.98 -14.69
N GLN A 134 4.24 -3.89 -14.71
CA GLN A 134 3.30 -4.91 -14.28
C GLN A 134 2.75 -5.64 -15.50
N THR A 135 2.72 -6.98 -15.42
CA THR A 135 2.06 -7.81 -16.43
C THR A 135 0.54 -7.65 -16.29
N ALA A 136 -0.18 -7.54 -17.40
CA ALA A 136 -1.65 -7.53 -17.38
C ALA A 136 -2.21 -8.75 -16.64
N GLY A 137 -3.29 -8.54 -15.89
CA GLY A 137 -3.92 -9.58 -15.07
C GLY A 137 -3.27 -9.82 -13.70
N SER A 138 -2.25 -9.04 -13.31
CA SER A 138 -1.69 -9.14 -11.96
C SER A 138 -2.71 -8.63 -10.91
N THR A 139 -2.82 -9.33 -9.79
CA THR A 139 -3.63 -8.92 -8.63
C THR A 139 -2.85 -7.95 -7.75
N THR A 140 -3.53 -7.17 -6.90
CA THR A 140 -2.85 -6.29 -5.94
C THR A 140 -1.87 -7.08 -5.08
N GLN A 141 -2.28 -8.27 -4.61
CA GLN A 141 -1.43 -9.11 -3.78
C GLN A 141 -0.12 -9.53 -4.46
N THR A 142 -0.15 -9.96 -5.73
CA THR A 142 1.06 -10.45 -6.41
C THR A 142 2.04 -9.32 -6.67
N VAL A 143 1.55 -8.14 -7.05
CA VAL A 143 2.38 -6.96 -7.27
C VAL A 143 2.98 -6.46 -5.97
N VAL A 144 2.16 -6.26 -4.92
CA VAL A 144 2.65 -5.83 -3.60
C VAL A 144 3.70 -6.82 -3.08
N ASN A 145 3.48 -8.13 -3.17
CA ASN A 145 4.46 -9.13 -2.75
C ASN A 145 5.78 -9.03 -3.53
N SER A 146 5.72 -8.78 -4.84
CA SER A 146 6.90 -8.62 -5.70
C SER A 146 7.71 -7.37 -5.32
N ILE A 147 7.02 -6.26 -5.07
CA ILE A 147 7.61 -5.00 -4.59
C ILE A 147 8.27 -5.23 -3.24
N MET A 148 7.49 -5.74 -2.29
CA MET A 148 7.93 -5.94 -0.92
C MET A 148 9.11 -6.90 -0.83
N ARG A 149 9.19 -7.91 -1.71
CA ARG A 149 10.36 -8.82 -1.77
C ARG A 149 11.65 -8.10 -2.13
N LYS A 150 11.59 -7.12 -3.03
CA LYS A 150 12.74 -6.31 -3.42
C LYS A 150 13.06 -5.27 -2.34
N ALA A 151 12.03 -4.59 -1.85
CA ALA A 151 12.10 -3.61 -0.76
C ALA A 151 12.72 -4.21 0.51
N SER A 152 12.21 -5.35 1.00
CA SER A 152 12.71 -6.00 2.21
C SER A 152 14.17 -6.43 2.09
N LYS A 153 14.58 -6.91 0.90
CA LYS A 153 15.97 -7.28 0.65
C LYS A 153 16.87 -6.05 0.75
N GLN A 154 16.44 -4.92 0.18
CA GLN A 154 17.18 -3.66 0.29
C GLN A 154 17.23 -3.15 1.74
N LEU A 155 16.11 -3.18 2.46
CA LEU A 155 16.03 -2.80 3.87
C LEU A 155 17.02 -3.60 4.73
N HIS A 156 17.05 -4.91 4.56
CA HIS A 156 17.98 -5.77 5.28
C HIS A 156 19.44 -5.41 4.97
N THR A 157 19.77 -5.14 3.71
CA THR A 157 21.12 -4.71 3.32
C THR A 157 21.49 -3.33 3.87
N SER A 158 20.56 -2.38 3.93
CA SER A 158 20.86 -1.05 4.49
C SER A 158 21.11 -1.10 6.00
N LEU A 159 20.33 -1.90 6.74
CA LEU A 159 20.49 -2.05 8.19
C LEU A 159 21.75 -2.85 8.57
N SER A 160 22.22 -3.75 7.72
CA SER A 160 23.45 -4.53 7.96
C SER A 160 24.74 -3.71 7.79
N ASN A 161 24.67 -2.59 7.06
CA ASN A 161 25.80 -1.71 6.77
C ASN A 161 25.81 -0.43 7.63
N SER A 162 24.90 -0.32 8.59
CA SER A 162 24.77 0.82 9.52
C SER A 162 25.22 0.41 10.91
#